data_AF-A0A2K5PAI8-F1
#
_entry.id   AF-A0A2K5PAI8-F1
#
_cell.length_a   1.000
_cell.length_b   1.000
_cell.length_c   1.000
_cell.angle_alpha   90.00
_cell.angle_beta   90.00
_cell.angle_gamma   90.00
#
_symmetry.space_group_name_H-M   'P 1'
#
loop_
_entity.id
_entity.type
_entity.pdbx_description
1 polymer ?
#
loop_
_entity_poly.entity_id
_entity_poly.type
_entity_poly.pdbx_seq_one_letter_code
_entity_poly.pdbx_strand_id
1 'polypeptide(L)'
;MSSPQTPEDGQGRGGRGDPPGDLRSVLVTSVLNLELLDKDLFRGRHYWVPASKRLFGGQIVGQALVAAAKSVSEDVHMHSLHCYFVRAGDPKVQ
;
A
#
# COMPACT_ATOMS: atom_id res chain seq x y z
N MET A 1 -39.23 -8.95 51.01
CA MET A 1 -38.05 -9.45 50.27
C MET A 1 -38.41 -9.50 48.81
N SER A 2 -38.18 -8.42 48.07
CA SER A 2 -38.32 -8.38 46.62
C SER A 2 -37.11 -7.62 46.10
N SER A 3 -36.17 -8.36 45.52
CA SER A 3 -34.91 -7.82 44.98
C SER A 3 -35.16 -6.92 43.77
N PRO A 4 -34.37 -5.86 43.56
CA PRO A 4 -34.51 -4.97 42.42
C PRO A 4 -33.87 -5.56 41.15
N GLN A 5 -34.52 -5.34 40.00
CA GLN A 5 -34.04 -5.71 38.67
C GLN A 5 -32.81 -4.89 38.28
N THR A 6 -31.76 -5.56 37.81
CA THR A 6 -30.57 -4.96 37.19
C THR A 6 -30.91 -4.54 35.75
N PRO A 7 -30.54 -3.33 35.30
CA PRO A 7 -30.77 -2.92 33.92
C PRO A 7 -29.77 -3.60 32.98
N GLU A 8 -30.29 -4.11 31.85
CA GLU A 8 -29.51 -4.62 30.74
C GLU A 8 -28.90 -3.45 29.96
N ASP A 9 -27.62 -3.17 30.18
CA ASP A 9 -26.87 -2.18 29.40
C ASP A 9 -26.62 -2.71 27.98
N GLY A 10 -27.36 -2.12 27.04
CA GLY A 10 -27.25 -2.36 25.61
C GLY A 10 -25.90 -1.97 25.02
N GLN A 11 -25.50 -2.77 24.03
CA GLN A 11 -24.38 -2.59 23.12
C GLN A 11 -24.23 -1.16 22.60
N GLY A 12 -23.23 -0.44 23.10
CA GLY A 12 -22.57 0.67 22.41
C GLY A 12 -21.19 0.18 21.95
N ARG A 13 -21.09 -0.18 20.67
CA ARG A 13 -19.90 -0.69 20.01
C ARG A 13 -18.65 0.06 20.47
N GLY A 14 -17.77 -0.65 21.18
CA GLY A 14 -16.42 -0.19 21.39
C GLY A 14 -15.86 0.21 20.04
N GLY A 15 -15.52 1.49 19.90
CA GLY A 15 -14.68 1.98 18.82
C GLY A 15 -13.42 1.16 18.90
N ARG A 16 -13.40 0.06 18.16
CA ARG A 16 -12.22 -0.74 17.91
C ARG A 16 -11.36 0.23 17.11
N GLY A 17 -10.53 0.99 17.82
CA GLY A 17 -9.45 1.71 17.19
C GLY A 17 -8.74 0.65 16.37
N ASP A 18 -8.88 0.76 15.05
CA ASP A 18 -8.20 -0.17 14.16
C ASP A 18 -6.74 -0.15 14.63
N PRO A 19 -6.14 -1.31 14.93
CA PRO A 19 -4.70 -1.34 15.13
C PRO A 19 -4.10 -0.67 13.89
N PRO A 20 -3.04 0.16 14.02
CA PRO A 20 -2.42 0.79 12.85
C PRO A 20 -2.21 -0.30 11.81
N GLY A 21 -3.00 -0.24 10.73
CA GLY A 21 -3.28 -1.40 9.89
C GLY A 21 -1.98 -2.06 9.47
N ASP A 22 -1.94 -3.40 9.49
CA ASP A 22 -0.76 -4.16 9.10
C ASP A 22 -0.08 -3.50 7.89
N LEU A 23 1.13 -2.98 8.10
CA LEU A 23 1.83 -2.17 7.12
C LEU A 23 2.01 -2.94 5.80
N ARG A 24 2.15 -4.27 5.88
CA ARG A 24 2.21 -5.13 4.68
C ARG A 24 0.90 -5.07 3.90
N SER A 25 -0.22 -5.29 4.58
CA SER A 25 -1.56 -5.17 3.99
C SER A 25 -1.78 -3.79 3.36
N VAL A 26 -1.42 -2.71 4.06
CA VAL A 26 -1.53 -1.34 3.53
C VAL A 26 -0.69 -1.18 2.27
N LEU A 27 0.57 -1.62 2.26
CA LEU A 27 1.46 -1.47 1.11
C LEU A 27 0.96 -2.26 -0.11
N VAL A 28 0.55 -3.52 0.08
CA VAL A 28 0.05 -4.39 -0.99
C VAL A 28 -1.29 -3.91 -1.57
N THR A 29 -2.15 -3.29 -0.76
CA THR A 29 -3.45 -2.78 -1.23
C THR A 29 -3.39 -1.35 -1.78
N SER A 30 -2.30 -0.62 -1.52
CA SER A 30 -2.12 0.76 -1.97
C SER A 30 -0.91 0.92 -2.90
N VAL A 31 0.24 1.36 -2.36
CA VAL A 31 1.40 1.83 -3.12
C VAL A 31 1.99 0.75 -4.03
N LEU A 32 1.96 -0.52 -3.63
CA LEU A 32 2.50 -1.63 -4.42
C LEU A 32 1.45 -2.30 -5.32
N ASN A 33 0.19 -1.84 -5.27
CA ASN A 33 -0.86 -2.35 -6.13
C ASN A 33 -0.79 -1.66 -7.51
N LEU A 34 -0.18 -2.34 -8.47
CA LEU A 34 -0.06 -1.84 -9.85
C LEU A 34 -1.24 -2.26 -10.71
N GLU A 35 -1.70 -1.34 -11.53
CA GLU A 35 -2.67 -1.59 -12.60
C GLU A 35 -1.95 -2.17 -13.82
N LEU A 36 -2.37 -3.36 -14.28
CA LEU A 36 -1.85 -3.97 -15.50
C LEU A 36 -2.55 -3.34 -16.71
N LEU A 37 -1.77 -2.75 -17.61
CA LEU A 37 -2.31 -2.14 -18.84
C LEU A 37 -2.17 -3.08 -20.04
N ASP A 38 -1.06 -3.80 -20.14
CA ASP A 38 -0.76 -4.78 -21.21
C ASP A 38 0.35 -5.73 -20.74
N LYS A 39 0.77 -6.67 -21.60
CA LYS A 39 1.91 -7.55 -21.36
C LYS A 39 3.15 -6.73 -20.98
N ASP A 40 3.66 -6.99 -19.78
CA ASP A 40 4.83 -6.34 -19.20
C ASP A 40 4.70 -4.79 -19.04
N LEU A 41 3.47 -4.27 -19.12
CA LEU A 41 3.16 -2.84 -18.99
C LEU A 41 2.26 -2.59 -17.78
N PHE A 42 2.79 -1.85 -16.81
CA PHE A 42 2.12 -1.58 -15.55
C PHE A 42 2.07 -0.07 -15.25
N ARG A 43 0.97 0.38 -14.66
CA ARG A 43 0.79 1.74 -14.14
C ARG A 43 0.85 1.73 -12.62
N GLY A 44 1.82 2.45 -12.07
CA GLY A 44 1.90 2.75 -10.65
C GLY A 44 1.14 4.03 -10.31
N ARG A 45 0.58 4.11 -9.10
CA ARG A 45 -0.06 5.32 -8.57
C ARG A 45 0.72 5.82 -7.37
N HIS A 46 0.77 7.14 -7.16
CA HIS A 46 1.26 7.73 -5.92
C HIS A 46 0.10 8.32 -5.13
N TYR A 47 -0.02 7.89 -3.88
CA TYR A 47 -1.11 8.27 -2.98
C TYR A 47 -0.80 9.52 -2.17
N TRP A 48 0.45 9.98 -2.19
CA TRP A 48 0.90 11.13 -1.41
C TRP A 48 1.69 12.10 -2.28
N VAL A 49 1.33 13.39 -2.18
CA VAL A 49 2.04 14.49 -2.84
C VAL A 49 2.84 15.26 -1.78
N PRO A 50 4.18 15.10 -1.73
CA PRO A 50 5.02 15.83 -0.81
C PRO A 50 4.99 17.33 -1.03
N ALA A 51 5.12 18.10 0.06
CA ALA A 51 5.38 19.54 0.01
C ALA A 51 6.69 19.87 -0.76
N SER A 52 7.66 18.96 -0.75
CA SER A 52 8.92 19.07 -1.51
C SER A 52 8.75 18.91 -3.02
N LYS A 53 7.54 18.56 -3.50
CA LYS A 53 7.22 18.25 -4.91
C LYS A 53 8.09 17.16 -5.53
N ARG A 54 8.68 16.27 -4.73
CA ARG A 54 9.53 15.16 -5.19
C ARG A 54 8.98 13.82 -4.74
N LEU A 55 8.75 12.92 -5.68
CA LEU A 55 8.31 11.55 -5.35
C LEU A 55 9.37 10.81 -4.51
N PHE A 56 8.90 9.97 -3.59
CA PHE A 56 9.77 9.13 -2.78
C PHE A 56 10.36 8.00 -3.64
N GLY A 57 11.70 7.95 -3.73
CA GLY A 57 12.39 6.97 -4.59
C GLY A 57 12.09 5.51 -4.23
N GLY A 58 11.92 5.20 -2.93
CA GLY A 58 11.61 3.85 -2.47
C GLY A 58 10.26 3.34 -2.99
N GLN A 59 9.27 4.22 -3.16
CA GLN A 59 8.01 3.86 -3.81
C GLN A 59 8.25 3.46 -5.27
N ILE A 60 8.96 4.29 -6.02
CA ILE A 60 9.20 4.05 -7.46
C ILE A 60 9.94 2.73 -7.66
N VAL A 61 10.95 2.48 -6.82
CA VAL A 61 11.73 1.24 -6.83
C VAL A 61 10.88 0.03 -6.46
N GLY A 62 10.06 0.13 -5.42
CA GLY A 62 9.16 -0.95 -5.00
C GLY A 62 8.13 -1.30 -6.08
N GLN A 63 7.55 -0.29 -6.73
CA GLN A 63 6.63 -0.47 -7.85
C GLN A 63 7.33 -1.12 -9.05
N ALA A 64 8.53 -0.66 -9.43
CA ALA A 64 9.30 -1.27 -10.50
C ALA A 64 9.61 -2.76 -10.21
N LEU A 65 9.93 -3.07 -8.95
CA LEU A 65 10.18 -4.46 -8.53
C LEU A 65 8.92 -5.33 -8.62
N VAL A 66 7.75 -4.83 -8.20
CA VAL A 66 6.49 -5.59 -8.32
C VAL A 66 6.15 -5.86 -9.78
N ALA A 67 6.35 -4.88 -10.67
CA ALA A 67 6.15 -5.09 -12.10
C ALA A 67 7.08 -6.18 -12.65
N ALA A 68 8.38 -6.14 -12.28
CA ALA A 68 9.35 -7.15 -12.68
C ALA A 68 8.98 -8.55 -12.15
N ALA A 69 8.60 -8.67 -10.87
CA ALA A 69 8.19 -9.94 -10.28
C ALA A 69 6.93 -10.53 -10.95
N LYS A 70 6.00 -9.68 -11.40
CA LYS A 70 4.80 -10.13 -12.15
C LYS A 70 5.07 -10.57 -13.59
N SER A 71 6.25 -10.28 -14.12
CA SER A 71 6.64 -10.64 -15.51
C SER A 71 7.39 -11.97 -15.62
N VAL A 72 7.66 -12.64 -14.49
CA VAL A 72 8.42 -13.90 -14.42
C VAL A 72 7.59 -15.01 -13.75
N SER A 73 8.08 -16.27 -13.84
CA SER A 73 7.47 -17.40 -13.11
C SER A 73 7.57 -17.20 -11.60
N GLU A 74 6.62 -17.76 -10.85
CA GLU A 74 6.59 -17.72 -9.38
C GLU A 74 7.83 -18.37 -8.73
N ASP A 75 8.53 -19.25 -9.45
CA ASP A 75 9.77 -19.88 -8.98
C ASP A 75 10.97 -18.91 -8.98
N VAL A 76 10.87 -17.79 -9.69
CA VAL A 76 11.95 -16.83 -9.86
C VAL A 76 11.92 -15.77 -8.76
N HIS A 77 12.94 -15.79 -7.91
CA HIS A 77 13.08 -14.87 -6.78
C HIS A 77 14.16 -13.83 -7.05
N MET A 78 13.85 -12.56 -6.80
CA MET A 78 14.81 -11.47 -6.91
C MET A 78 15.95 -11.66 -5.89
N HIS A 79 17.20 -11.60 -6.37
CA HIS A 79 18.39 -11.66 -5.51
C HIS A 79 19.11 -10.30 -5.37
N SER A 80 18.97 -9.41 -6.36
CA SER A 80 19.58 -8.08 -6.36
C SER A 80 18.82 -7.13 -7.29
N LEU A 81 18.95 -5.82 -7.06
CA LEU A 81 18.34 -4.78 -7.89
C LEU A 81 19.31 -3.61 -8.00
N HIS A 82 19.51 -3.15 -9.23
CA HIS A 82 20.26 -1.92 -9.52
C HIS A 82 19.30 -0.93 -10.15
N CYS A 83 19.25 0.29 -9.62
CA CYS A 83 18.39 1.35 -10.12
C CYS A 83 19.13 2.69 -10.12
N TYR A 84 18.79 3.52 -11.09
CA TYR A 84 19.31 4.87 -11.23
C TYR A 84 18.15 5.84 -11.43
N PHE A 85 18.15 6.94 -10.67
CA PHE A 85 17.17 8.00 -10.85
C PHE A 85 17.70 9.01 -11.88
N VAL A 86 17.14 8.97 -13.09
CA VAL A 86 17.57 9.86 -14.19
C VAL A 86 16.93 11.24 -14.09
N ARG A 87 15.69 11.32 -13.60
CA ARG A 87 14.92 12.56 -13.43
C ARG A 87 14.10 12.50 -12.15
N ALA A 88 13.81 13.67 -11.58
CA ALA A 88 12.82 13.77 -10.52
C ALA A 88 11.43 13.46 -11.09
N GLY A 89 10.65 12.63 -10.40
CA GLY A 89 9.27 12.34 -10.77
C GLY A 89 8.36 13.53 -10.49
N ASP A 90 7.37 13.76 -11.37
CA ASP A 90 6.36 14.81 -11.22
C ASP A 90 5.16 14.27 -10.40
N PRO A 91 4.90 14.81 -9.20
CA PRO A 91 3.76 14.40 -8.38
C PRO A 91 2.38 14.75 -8.95
N LYS A 92 2.30 15.46 -10.08
CA LYS A 92 1.03 15.81 -10.71
C LYS A 92 0.56 14.79 -11.76
N VAL A 93 1.41 13.84 -12.15
CA VAL A 93 1.15 12.90 -13.25
C VAL A 93 0.88 11.49 -12.72
N GLN A 94 -0.27 10.90 -13.09
CA GLN A 94 -0.70 9.52 -12.74
C GLN A 94 -1.01 8.67 -13.97
#